data_AF-A0A2V9TVS2-F1
#
_entry.id   AF-A0A2V9TVS2-F1
#
_cell.length_a   1.000
_cell.length_b   1.000
_cell.length_c   1.000
_cell.angle_alpha   90.00
_cell.angle_beta   90.00
_cell.angle_gamma   90.00
#
_symmetry.space_group_name_H-M   'P 1'
#
loop_
_entity.id
_entity.type
_entity.pdbx_description
1 polymer ?
#
loop_
_entity_poly.entity_id
_entity_poly.type
_entity_poly.pdbx_seq_one_letter_code
_entity_poly.pdbx_strand_id
1 'polypeptide(L)' 'ITAHNHNFAVDPDSLPQSEVELTHMDLNDSTLEGMRHRNLPLFSVQYHPEASPGPHDSHYLFKDFVKMMEEWKG' A
#
# COMPACT_ATOMS: atom_id res chain seq x y z
N ILE A 1 4.57 10.29 -7.39
CA ILE A 1 3.29 11.05 -7.26
C ILE A 1 2.16 10.07 -7.55
N THR A 2 1.01 10.15 -6.87
CA THR A 2 -0.07 9.15 -6.96
C THR A 2 -1.44 9.79 -7.15
N ALA A 3 -2.43 9.01 -7.59
CA ALA A 3 -3.82 9.43 -7.71
C ALA A 3 -4.64 8.97 -6.50
N HIS A 4 -5.48 9.85 -5.95
CA HIS A 4 -6.21 9.63 -4.71
C HIS A 4 -7.70 9.92 -4.89
N ASN A 5 -8.57 9.11 -4.28
CA ASN A 5 -10.01 9.36 -4.20
C ASN A 5 -10.64 8.60 -3.01
N HIS A 6 -10.26 8.97 -1.79
CA HIS A 6 -10.83 8.43 -0.55
C HIS A 6 -11.07 9.56 0.46
N ASN A 7 -11.99 9.35 1.40
CA ASN A 7 -12.33 10.31 2.46
C ASN A 7 -12.19 9.73 3.87
N PHE A 8 -11.67 8.50 3.97
CA PHE A 8 -11.33 7.83 5.23
C PHE A 8 -9.88 7.36 5.12
N ALA A 9 -9.18 7.33 6.26
CA ALA A 9 -7.81 6.84 6.37
C ALA A 9 -7.72 5.83 7.52
N VAL A 10 -6.76 4.91 7.42
CA VAL A 10 -6.45 3.97 8.50
C VAL A 10 -5.60 4.69 9.55
N ASP A 11 -5.99 4.55 10.82
CA ASP A 11 -5.21 5.05 11.95
C ASP A 11 -4.00 4.12 12.22
N PRO A 12 -2.75 4.58 12.06
CA PRO A 12 -1.55 3.78 12.31
C PRO A 12 -1.48 3.20 13.73
N ASP A 13 -2.00 3.92 14.72
CA ASP A 13 -1.91 3.53 16.14
C ASP A 13 -2.91 2.41 16.47
N SER A 14 -3.89 2.18 15.59
CA SER A 14 -4.84 1.07 15.71
C SER A 14 -4.27 -0.27 15.22
N LEU A 15 -3.10 -0.28 14.56
CA LEU A 15 -2.53 -1.47 13.93
C LEU A 15 -1.56 -2.21 14.87
N PRO A 16 -1.55 -3.57 14.86
CA PRO A 16 -0.58 -4.35 15.61
C PRO A 16 0.82 -4.21 14.97
N GLN A 17 1.65 -3.33 15.54
CA GLN A 17 3.00 -3.01 15.05
C GLN A 17 3.94 -4.24 14.95
N SER A 18 3.65 -5.30 15.73
CA SER A 18 4.35 -6.59 15.69
C SER A 18 4.07 -7.39 14.42
N GLU A 19 2.97 -7.11 13.72
CA GLU A 19 2.50 -7.86 12.55
C GLU A 19 2.49 -7.01 11.29
N VAL A 20 2.35 -5.70 11.42
CA VAL A 20 2.22 -4.76 10.30
C VAL A 20 3.41 -3.80 10.25
N GLU A 21 3.89 -3.56 9.03
CA GLU A 21 4.85 -2.53 8.68
C GLU A 21 4.14 -1.42 7.91
N LEU A 22 4.34 -0.17 8.33
CA LEU A 22 3.88 1.02 7.61
C LEU A 22 4.88 1.30 6.48
N THR A 23 4.39 1.41 5.24
CA THR A 23 5.28 1.47 4.05
C THR A 23 5.24 2.80 3.34
N HIS A 24 4.10 3.49 3.35
CA HIS A 24 3.92 4.77 2.67
C HIS A 24 3.15 5.73 3.57
N MET A 25 3.60 6.97 3.60
CA MET A 25 2.96 8.08 4.31
C MET A 25 2.69 9.20 3.32
N ASP A 26 1.54 9.87 3.44
CA ASP A 26 1.28 11.08 2.66
C ASP A 26 2.22 12.20 3.11
N LEU A 27 2.82 12.90 2.14
CA LEU A 27 3.81 13.93 2.41
C LEU A 27 3.21 15.29 2.80
N ASN A 28 1.91 15.50 2.55
CA ASN A 28 1.21 16.73 2.87
C ASN A 28 0.63 16.69 4.28
N ASP A 29 0.07 15.56 4.71
CA ASP A 29 -0.69 15.48 5.97
C ASP A 29 -0.29 14.33 6.91
N SER A 30 0.67 13.49 6.52
CA SER A 30 1.16 12.35 7.32
C SER A 30 0.10 11.28 7.60
N THR A 31 -0.94 11.16 6.77
CA THR A 31 -1.84 10.00 6.81
C THR A 31 -1.17 8.74 6.23
N LEU A 32 -1.66 7.57 6.64
CA LEU A 32 -1.11 6.28 6.21
C LEU A 32 -1.59 5.92 4.80
N GLU A 33 -0.62 5.70 3.90
CA GLU A 33 -0.88 5.46 2.48
C GLU A 33 -0.57 4.04 2.03
N GLY A 34 0.04 3.22 2.89
CA GLY A 34 0.33 1.83 2.56
C GLY A 34 0.88 1.04 3.73
N MET A 35 0.58 -0.25 3.74
CA MET A 35 0.98 -1.18 4.79
C MET A 35 1.28 -2.57 4.24
N ARG A 36 2.13 -3.32 4.94
CA ARG A 36 2.52 -4.69 4.59
C ARG A 36 2.51 -5.56 5.84
N HIS A 37 2.03 -6.80 5.72
CA HIS A 37 2.18 -7.77 6.79
C HIS A 37 3.62 -8.29 6.84
N ARG A 38 4.20 -8.37 8.04
CA ARG A 38 5.61 -8.73 8.24
C ARG A 38 5.91 -10.19 7.87
N ASN A 39 4.96 -11.09 8.13
CA ASN A 39 5.16 -12.53 7.98
C ASN A 39 4.34 -13.19 6.86
N LEU A 40 3.36 -12.48 6.30
CA LEU A 40 2.41 -13.02 5.33
C LEU A 40 2.58 -12.24 4.02
N PRO A 41 2.35 -12.87 2.86
CA PRO A 41 2.42 -12.19 1.57
C PRO A 41 1.20 -11.30 1.35
N LEU A 42 1.08 -10.23 2.14
CA LEU A 42 -0.05 -9.30 2.14
C LEU A 42 0.47 -7.87 2.17
N PHE A 43 -0.04 -7.02 1.28
CA PHE A 43 0.17 -5.58 1.33
C PHE A 43 -1.05 -4.85 0.78
N SER A 44 -1.16 -3.57 1.11
CA SER A 44 -2.18 -2.67 0.56
C SER A 44 -1.65 -1.26 0.43
N VAL A 45 -2.28 -0.48 -0.44
CA VAL A 45 -2.07 0.96 -0.60
C VAL A 45 -3.41 1.69 -0.58
N GLN A 46 -3.41 2.95 -0.17
CA GLN A 46 -4.61 3.76 -0.01
C GLN A 46 -4.93 4.58 -1.27
N TYR A 47 -3.91 4.94 -2.04
CA TYR A 47 -4.02 5.55 -3.37
C TYR A 47 -4.36 4.52 -4.46
N HIS A 48 -4.67 5.01 -5.66
CA HIS A 48 -5.02 4.24 -6.85
C HIS A 48 -3.78 3.93 -7.71
N PRO A 49 -3.15 2.75 -7.58
CA PRO A 49 -1.98 2.40 -8.37
C PRO A 49 -2.28 2.25 -9.86
N GLU A 50 -3.51 1.93 -10.25
CA GLU A 50 -3.98 1.86 -11.63
C GLU A 50 -4.08 3.22 -12.32
N ALA A 51 -4.23 4.29 -11.52
CA ALA A 51 -4.51 5.66 -11.96
C ALA A 51 -5.78 5.75 -12.83
N SER A 52 -5.74 6.53 -13.92
CA SER A 52 -6.85 6.78 -14.86
C SER A 52 -8.05 7.57 -14.29
N PRO A 53 -7.91 8.91 -14.09
CA PRO A 53 -6.77 9.74 -14.46
C PRO A 53 -5.67 9.76 -13.39
N GLY A 54 -4.46 10.19 -13.76
CA GLY A 54 -3.35 10.40 -12.83
C GLY A 54 -2.00 9.88 -13.33
N PRO A 55 -0.92 10.08 -12.55
CA PRO A 55 0.41 9.58 -12.86
C PRO A 55 0.52 8.06 -12.71
N HIS A 56 1.46 7.42 -13.41
CA HIS A 56 1.66 5.97 -13.40
C HIS A 56 2.81 5.51 -12.49
N ASP A 57 3.34 6.40 -11.64
CA ASP A 57 4.54 6.17 -10.83
C ASP A 57 4.40 4.94 -9.89
N SER A 58 3.18 4.58 -9.51
CA SER A 58 2.85 3.45 -8.61
C SER A 58 2.55 2.13 -9.32
N HIS A 59 2.66 2.04 -10.65
CA HIS A 59 2.35 0.80 -11.40
C HIS A 59 3.21 -0.41 -11.00
N TYR A 60 4.39 -0.18 -10.40
CA TYR A 60 5.27 -1.25 -9.95
C TYR A 60 4.62 -2.18 -8.91
N LEU A 61 3.62 -1.69 -8.16
CA LEU A 61 2.90 -2.49 -7.16
C LEU A 61 2.18 -3.70 -7.79
N PHE A 62 1.73 -3.59 -9.03
CA PHE A 62 1.17 -4.74 -9.75
C PHE A 62 2.23 -5.80 -10.04
N LYS A 63 3.45 -5.38 -10.38
CA LYS A 63 4.58 -6.30 -10.57
C LYS A 63 4.97 -6.98 -9.26
N ASP A 64 4.99 -6.24 -8.17
CA ASP A 64 5.27 -6.80 -6.84
C ASP A 64 4.19 -7.80 -6.42
N PHE A 65 2.92 -7.52 -6.71
CA PHE A 65 1.82 -8.44 -6.48
C PHE A 65 1.96 -9.74 -7.30
N VAL A 66 2.27 -9.64 -8.60
CA VAL A 66 2.50 -10.83 -9.45
C VAL A 66 3.67 -11.66 -8.93
N LYS A 67 4.79 -11.01 -8.62
CA LYS A 67 5.96 -11.69 -8.06
C LYS A 67 5.62 -12.43 -6.76
N MET A 68 4.84 -11.80 -5.89
CA MET A 68 4.39 -12.40 -4.63
C MET A 68 3.52 -13.65 -4.86
N MET A 69 2.66 -13.65 -5.89
CA MET A 69 1.90 -14.83 -6.29
C MET A 69 2.81 -15.95 -6.83
N GLU A 70 3.83 -15.62 -7.62
CA GLU A 70 4.78 -16.59 -8.18
C GLU A 70 5.69 -17.22 -7.11
N GLU A 71 6.07 -16.45 -6.10
CA GLU A 71 6.93 -16.90 -5.00
C GLU A 71 6.18 -17.73 -3.94
N TRP A 72 4.85 -17.58 -3.86
CA TRP A 72 4.04 -18.33 -2.92
C TRP A 72 3.95 -19.81 -3.30
N LYS A 73 4.57 -20.68 -2.48
CA LYS A 73 4.65 -22.13 -2.76
C LYS A 73 3.69 -23.03 -1.97
N GLY A 74 2.87 -22.46 -1.08
CA GLY A 74 1.93 -23.24 -0.25
C GLY A 74 2.59 -24.02 0.88
#